data_AF-A0A317H7D6-F1
#
_entry.id   AF-A0A317H7D6-F1
#
_cell.length_a   1.000
_cell.length_b   1.000
_cell.length_c   1.000
_cell.angle_alpha   90.00
_cell.angle_beta   90.00
_cell.angle_gamma   90.00
#
_symmetry.space_group_name_H-M   'P 1'
#
loop_
_entity.id
_entity.type
_entity.pdbx_description
1 polymer ?
#
loop_
_entity_poly.entity_id
_entity_poly.type
_entity_poly.pdbx_seq_one_letter_code
_entity_poly.pdbx_strand_id
1 'polypeptide(L)'
;MAETVGVVQQLKWNVAGSWLFAYIGSDPSSTTLLTVVIGAGDSPEVRHTKRGMMRLLEAAQVGGYPVAAVHPDTGSTISEIRIDPLAICAIGQPIHGDFFAVSGAGFHADSTLVFTMGGTSINVAPDVVRPHLLFVGRLPTNIPIGRNQLFVQSAAGATSAVPVDVSSGPATTVRVLHPGAPKTAPYTIVFVANPAIRSEAGVIGSDPVLTNRPTYHGGVVYCMQNLFTQLEDVLTAQGLDAGFRIVSIFDPTVAASANTALVQEDNPDIMETRRSLLAPFLTGYGESADVVIVLHGSTTHTRASAWFTSDDSSRPSTPFTYDGAAHVHGHFNTVPGSAAIPASVSTGLTPLHEFGHACSDFTNGMIVDLYVDGSPGGFQVNKKFRAHASDAIPANFANYNGTNYASDQNRDALGYPAGWLSYHPALIDAARPDVMDNYWLTTNPLLCREDRLDYDFMRDRIYAKASR
;
A
#
# COMPACT_ATOMS: atom_id res chain seq x y z
N MET A 1 -42.05 15.65 -3.51
CA MET A 1 -41.18 14.61 -2.94
C MET A 1 -40.32 15.30 -1.92
N ALA A 2 -40.46 14.89 -0.67
CA ALA A 2 -39.77 15.48 0.47
C ALA A 2 -38.50 14.68 0.77
N GLU A 3 -37.56 15.36 1.42
CA GLU A 3 -36.29 14.77 1.83
C GLU A 3 -36.04 15.10 3.30
N THR A 4 -35.79 14.06 4.09
CA THR A 4 -35.36 14.19 5.48
C THR A 4 -33.87 13.87 5.55
N VAL A 5 -33.06 14.83 6.00
CA VAL A 5 -31.61 14.67 6.18
C VAL A 5 -31.26 14.66 7.67
N GLY A 6 -30.45 13.70 8.10
CA GLY A 6 -30.00 13.61 9.48
C GLY A 6 -29.34 12.28 9.78
N VAL A 7 -28.92 12.04 11.02
CA VAL A 7 -28.44 10.72 11.44
C VAL A 7 -29.60 9.85 11.86
N VAL A 8 -29.44 8.53 11.75
CA VAL A 8 -30.42 7.57 12.26
C VAL A 8 -30.27 7.49 13.78
N GLN A 9 -31.20 8.10 14.52
CA GLN A 9 -31.17 8.14 15.99
C GLN A 9 -31.63 6.81 16.59
N GLN A 10 -32.64 6.21 15.97
CA GLN A 10 -33.24 4.98 16.46
C GLN A 10 -33.84 4.18 15.30
N LEU A 11 -33.67 2.86 15.38
CA LEU A 11 -34.40 1.89 14.57
C LEU A 11 -35.29 1.03 15.48
N LYS A 12 -36.53 0.79 15.04
CA LYS A 12 -37.45 -0.12 15.70
C LYS A 12 -38.06 -1.08 14.68
N TRP A 13 -37.85 -2.37 14.91
CA TRP A 13 -38.43 -3.44 14.10
C TRP A 13 -39.81 -3.80 14.62
N ASN A 14 -40.79 -3.91 13.72
CA ASN A 14 -42.05 -4.56 14.05
C ASN A 14 -41.88 -6.07 13.88
N VAL A 15 -41.64 -6.83 14.94
CA VAL A 15 -41.44 -8.29 14.83
C VAL A 15 -42.64 -9.03 14.23
N ALA A 16 -43.84 -8.45 14.29
CA ALA A 16 -45.07 -9.02 13.73
C ALA A 16 -45.35 -8.57 12.28
N GLY A 17 -44.56 -7.64 11.71
CA GLY A 17 -44.79 -7.09 10.37
C GLY A 17 -43.49 -6.81 9.63
N SER A 18 -43.51 -6.79 8.31
CA SER A 18 -42.30 -6.51 7.51
C SER A 18 -41.93 -5.01 7.47
N TRP A 19 -41.96 -4.34 8.64
CA TRP A 19 -41.82 -2.90 8.81
C TRP A 19 -40.57 -2.56 9.64
N LEU A 20 -39.83 -1.57 9.17
CA LEU A 20 -38.79 -0.87 9.93
C LEU A 20 -39.24 0.56 10.18
N PHE A 21 -39.23 1.01 11.42
CA PHE A 21 -39.40 2.40 11.81
C PHE A 21 -38.02 3.03 12.02
N ALA A 22 -37.75 4.14 11.34
CA ALA A 22 -36.49 4.88 11.43
C ALA A 22 -36.77 6.31 11.91
N TYR A 23 -36.10 6.71 12.99
CA TYR A 23 -36.14 8.07 13.52
C TYR A 23 -34.91 8.81 13.01
N ILE A 24 -35.10 9.71 12.05
CA ILE A 24 -33.99 10.39 11.34
C ILE A 24 -34.02 11.87 11.66
N GLY A 25 -32.88 12.44 12.06
CA GLY A 25 -32.81 13.84 12.47
C GLY A 25 -31.43 14.30 12.94
N SER A 26 -31.29 15.59 13.24
CA SER A 26 -30.03 16.19 13.72
C SER A 26 -29.63 15.67 15.11
N ASP A 27 -30.61 15.40 15.95
CA ASP A 27 -30.45 14.99 17.34
C ASP A 27 -31.71 14.22 17.81
N PRO A 28 -31.67 13.54 18.97
CA PRO A 28 -32.82 12.78 19.48
C PRO A 28 -34.10 13.60 19.71
N SER A 29 -34.01 14.93 19.86
CA SER A 29 -35.16 15.81 20.09
C SER A 29 -35.78 16.37 18.80
N SER A 30 -35.07 16.25 17.67
CA SER A 30 -35.44 16.77 16.36
C SER A 30 -35.40 15.64 15.32
N THR A 31 -36.33 14.69 15.42
CA THR A 31 -36.43 13.53 14.51
C THR A 31 -37.75 13.47 13.76
N THR A 32 -37.68 12.95 12.53
CA THR A 32 -38.85 12.55 11.74
C THR A 32 -38.94 11.03 11.75
N LEU A 33 -40.14 10.52 12.03
CA LEU A 33 -40.43 9.08 11.96
C LEU A 33 -40.75 8.69 10.51
N LEU A 34 -39.88 7.87 9.93
CA LEU A 34 -40.04 7.31 8.60
C LEU A 34 -40.13 5.78 8.64
N THR A 35 -40.67 5.17 7.59
CA THR A 35 -40.92 3.73 7.54
C THR A 35 -40.39 3.09 6.26
N VAL A 36 -39.80 1.90 6.38
CA VAL A 36 -39.58 0.98 5.26
C VAL A 36 -40.56 -0.18 5.41
N VAL A 37 -41.46 -0.37 4.44
CA VAL A 37 -42.52 -1.38 4.49
C VAL A 37 -42.32 -2.37 3.35
N ILE A 38 -42.05 -3.64 3.66
CA ILE A 38 -42.05 -4.73 2.68
C ILE A 38 -43.48 -5.29 2.56
N GLY A 39 -44.17 -4.98 1.46
CA GLY A 39 -45.54 -5.38 1.21
C GLY A 39 -45.64 -6.84 0.72
N ALA A 40 -46.77 -7.49 1.00
CA ALA A 40 -47.03 -8.86 0.51
C ALA A 40 -47.08 -8.95 -1.03
N GLY A 41 -47.44 -7.86 -1.70
CA GLY A 41 -47.46 -7.75 -3.16
C GLY A 41 -46.15 -7.26 -3.80
N ASP A 42 -45.09 -7.03 -3.02
CA ASP A 42 -43.81 -6.57 -3.58
C ASP A 42 -43.15 -7.66 -4.43
N SER A 43 -42.65 -7.28 -5.60
CA SER A 43 -41.81 -8.17 -6.43
C SER A 43 -40.53 -8.55 -5.68
N PRO A 44 -39.85 -9.65 -6.07
CA PRO A 44 -38.55 -10.02 -5.49
C PRO A 44 -37.52 -8.88 -5.49
N GLU A 45 -37.48 -8.09 -6.55
CA GLU A 45 -36.55 -6.96 -6.74
C GLU A 45 -36.88 -5.83 -5.75
N VAL A 46 -38.15 -5.44 -5.62
CA VAL A 46 -38.59 -4.43 -4.66
C VAL A 46 -38.27 -4.86 -3.22
N ARG A 47 -38.48 -6.14 -2.90
CA ARG A 47 -38.11 -6.70 -1.58
C ARG A 47 -36.60 -6.64 -1.35
N HIS A 48 -35.79 -6.95 -2.36
CA HIS A 48 -34.34 -6.86 -2.28
C HIS A 48 -33.88 -5.42 -2.00
N THR A 49 -34.38 -4.44 -2.77
CA THR A 49 -34.08 -3.01 -2.58
C THR A 49 -34.47 -2.54 -1.19
N LYS A 50 -35.69 -2.84 -0.71
CA LYS A 50 -36.14 -2.46 0.65
C LYS A 50 -35.28 -3.07 1.75
N ARG A 51 -34.85 -4.32 1.61
CA ARG A 51 -33.88 -4.93 2.54
C ARG A 51 -32.52 -4.23 2.50
N GLY A 52 -32.08 -3.82 1.32
CA GLY A 52 -30.89 -2.98 1.14
C GLY A 52 -31.01 -1.65 1.91
N MET A 53 -32.14 -0.96 1.76
CA MET A 53 -32.42 0.29 2.49
C MET A 53 -32.41 0.08 4.02
N MET A 54 -33.03 -0.99 4.52
CA MET A 54 -33.02 -1.33 5.95
C MET A 54 -31.60 -1.58 6.46
N ARG A 55 -30.77 -2.30 5.70
CA ARG A 55 -29.36 -2.55 6.05
C ARG A 55 -28.53 -1.26 6.01
N LEU A 56 -28.77 -0.38 5.06
CA LEU A 56 -28.09 0.92 5.00
C LEU A 56 -28.45 1.79 6.20
N LEU A 57 -29.72 1.83 6.61
CA LEU A 57 -30.16 2.51 7.82
C LEU A 57 -29.50 1.96 9.08
N GLU A 58 -29.39 0.64 9.19
CA GLU A 58 -28.72 -0.01 10.31
C GLU A 58 -27.22 0.32 10.35
N ALA A 59 -26.53 0.21 9.21
CA ALA A 59 -25.13 0.59 9.08
C ALA A 59 -24.92 2.08 9.37
N ALA A 60 -25.81 2.94 8.89
CA ALA A 60 -25.78 4.37 9.15
C ALA A 60 -26.07 4.70 10.62
N GLN A 61 -26.95 3.96 11.31
CA GLN A 61 -27.17 4.13 12.75
C GLN A 61 -25.91 3.76 13.54
N VAL A 62 -25.33 2.58 13.25
CA VAL A 62 -24.14 2.09 13.95
C VAL A 62 -22.94 3.00 13.70
N GLY A 63 -22.70 3.37 12.44
CA GLY A 63 -21.65 4.33 12.09
C GLY A 63 -21.99 5.77 12.48
N GLY A 64 -23.27 6.09 12.72
CA GLY A 64 -23.85 7.44 12.77
C GLY A 64 -23.49 8.31 11.58
N TYR A 65 -23.55 7.73 10.38
CA TYR A 65 -23.48 8.48 9.14
C TYR A 65 -24.81 9.20 8.89
N PRO A 66 -24.76 10.45 8.41
CA PRO A 66 -25.98 11.13 7.96
C PRO A 66 -26.55 10.40 6.74
N VAL A 67 -27.87 10.33 6.69
CA VAL A 67 -28.64 9.79 5.58
C VAL A 67 -29.57 10.86 5.04
N ALA A 68 -29.81 10.81 3.73
CA ALA A 68 -30.92 11.50 3.08
C ALA A 68 -31.99 10.46 2.73
N ALA A 69 -33.13 10.55 3.39
CA ALA A 69 -34.28 9.68 3.15
C ALA A 69 -35.33 10.43 2.35
N VAL A 70 -35.62 9.94 1.15
CA VAL A 70 -36.63 10.50 0.26
C VAL A 70 -37.98 9.81 0.51
N HIS A 71 -39.04 10.60 0.65
CA HIS A 71 -40.40 10.12 0.89
C HIS A 71 -41.44 11.07 0.27
N PRO A 72 -42.71 10.65 0.11
CA PRO A 72 -43.78 11.52 -0.36
C PRO A 72 -43.98 12.73 0.58
N ASP A 73 -44.44 13.87 0.05
CA ASP A 73 -44.60 15.11 0.84
C ASP A 73 -45.58 14.95 2.02
N THR A 74 -46.55 14.04 1.87
CA THR A 74 -47.56 13.72 2.88
C THR A 74 -47.43 12.31 3.45
N GLY A 75 -46.34 11.61 3.16
CA GLY A 75 -46.14 10.19 3.52
C GLY A 75 -44.84 9.96 4.28
N SER A 76 -44.82 8.93 5.12
CA SER A 76 -43.63 8.56 5.90
C SER A 76 -42.84 7.40 5.30
N THR A 77 -43.33 6.79 4.22
CA THR A 77 -42.68 5.62 3.62
C THR A 77 -41.49 6.06 2.77
N ILE A 78 -40.31 5.56 3.14
CA ILE A 78 -39.06 5.80 2.43
C ILE A 78 -39.13 5.12 1.07
N SER A 79 -39.01 5.91 0.00
CA SER A 79 -38.89 5.42 -1.37
C SER A 79 -37.44 5.23 -1.80
N GLU A 80 -36.53 6.00 -1.21
CA GLU A 80 -35.10 5.97 -1.50
C GLU A 80 -34.33 6.41 -0.26
N ILE A 81 -33.16 5.81 -0.03
CA ILE A 81 -32.20 6.28 0.96
C ILE A 81 -30.81 6.32 0.35
N ARG A 82 -30.07 7.38 0.66
CA ARG A 82 -28.67 7.53 0.30
C ARG A 82 -27.86 8.07 1.47
N ILE A 83 -26.57 7.73 1.46
CA ILE A 83 -25.55 8.43 2.22
C ILE A 83 -24.83 9.28 1.19
N ASP A 84 -24.83 10.60 1.38
CA ASP A 84 -24.10 11.48 0.47
C ASP A 84 -22.60 11.12 0.49
N PRO A 85 -21.89 11.26 -0.64
CA PRO A 85 -20.48 10.89 -0.72
C PRO A 85 -19.69 11.55 0.41
N LEU A 86 -19.07 10.74 1.24
CA LEU A 86 -18.20 11.25 2.29
C LEU A 86 -16.92 11.78 1.64
N ALA A 87 -16.52 12.99 2.01
CA ALA A 87 -15.26 13.57 1.55
C ALA A 87 -14.04 12.74 2.00
N ILE A 88 -14.19 12.03 3.12
CA ILE A 88 -13.17 11.18 3.73
C ILE A 88 -13.76 9.88 4.24
N CYS A 89 -12.95 8.84 4.33
CA CYS A 89 -13.29 7.55 4.91
C CYS A 89 -12.14 7.07 5.82
N ALA A 90 -12.44 6.79 7.08
CA ALA A 90 -11.47 6.18 7.98
C ALA A 90 -11.21 4.72 7.58
N ILE A 91 -9.95 4.35 7.46
CA ILE A 91 -9.53 2.98 7.12
C ILE A 91 -9.21 2.25 8.41
N GLY A 92 -10.09 1.32 8.78
CA GLY A 92 -9.98 0.57 10.03
C GLY A 92 -10.32 1.41 11.27
N GLN A 93 -10.30 0.75 12.43
CA GLN A 93 -10.58 1.41 13.69
C GLN A 93 -9.38 2.23 14.17
N PRO A 94 -9.57 3.50 14.60
CA PRO A 94 -8.52 4.27 15.25
C PRO A 94 -8.20 3.70 16.64
N ILE A 95 -7.00 3.12 16.79
CA ILE A 95 -6.50 2.57 18.04
C ILE A 95 -5.23 3.31 18.44
N HIS A 96 -5.16 3.81 19.67
CA HIS A 96 -3.99 4.48 20.20
C HIS A 96 -2.72 3.63 20.04
N GLY A 97 -1.66 4.25 19.53
CA GLY A 97 -0.37 3.61 19.29
C GLY A 97 -0.33 2.66 18.09
N ASP A 98 -1.44 2.46 17.38
CA ASP A 98 -1.53 1.64 16.16
C ASP A 98 -1.57 2.48 14.89
N PHE A 99 -1.48 1.82 13.73
CA PHE A 99 -1.68 2.48 12.44
C PHE A 99 -3.09 3.06 12.33
N PHE A 100 -3.18 4.23 11.69
CA PHE A 100 -4.45 4.81 11.28
C PHE A 100 -4.32 5.47 9.92
N ALA A 101 -5.32 5.31 9.06
CA ALA A 101 -5.32 5.92 7.75
C ALA A 101 -6.70 6.48 7.41
N VAL A 102 -6.71 7.48 6.53
CA VAL A 102 -7.91 8.10 5.99
C VAL A 102 -7.77 8.14 4.47
N SER A 103 -8.72 7.57 3.76
CA SER A 103 -8.85 7.76 2.32
C SER A 103 -9.79 8.91 1.99
N GLY A 104 -9.61 9.50 0.81
CA GLY A 104 -10.44 10.59 0.30
C GLY A 104 -9.96 11.01 -1.08
N ALA A 105 -10.21 12.27 -1.44
CA ALA A 105 -9.71 12.84 -2.68
C ALA A 105 -9.29 14.30 -2.48
N GLY A 106 -8.26 14.72 -3.19
CA GLY A 106 -7.79 16.11 -3.20
C GLY A 106 -7.06 16.52 -1.92
N PHE A 107 -6.46 15.59 -1.17
CA PHE A 107 -5.64 15.98 -0.03
C PHE A 107 -4.39 16.73 -0.47
N HIS A 108 -4.10 17.82 0.24
CA HIS A 108 -2.92 18.66 0.03
C HIS A 108 -1.78 18.25 0.98
N ALA A 109 -0.54 18.57 0.63
CA ALA A 109 0.64 18.22 1.43
C ALA A 109 0.62 18.77 2.87
N ASP A 110 -0.13 19.84 3.13
CA ASP A 110 -0.34 20.45 4.44
C ASP A 110 -1.58 19.91 5.19
N SER A 111 -2.23 18.86 4.67
CA SER A 111 -3.42 18.28 5.30
C SER A 111 -3.11 17.71 6.67
N THR A 112 -3.99 17.96 7.62
CA THR A 112 -3.95 17.45 9.00
C THR A 112 -5.25 16.74 9.34
N LEU A 113 -5.17 15.70 10.17
CA LEU A 113 -6.34 15.04 10.73
C LEU A 113 -6.75 15.76 12.01
N VAL A 114 -8.02 16.11 12.15
CA VAL A 114 -8.54 16.81 13.33
C VAL A 114 -9.59 15.94 14.00
N PHE A 115 -9.33 15.55 15.25
CA PHE A 115 -10.26 14.79 16.08
C PHE A 115 -10.91 15.73 17.09
N THR A 116 -12.24 15.74 17.14
CA THR A 116 -12.99 16.56 18.11
C THR A 116 -13.94 15.74 18.95
N MET A 117 -13.95 16.01 20.26
CA MET A 117 -14.87 15.40 21.23
C MET A 117 -15.10 16.38 22.40
N GLY A 118 -16.35 16.69 22.71
CA GLY A 118 -16.71 17.53 23.86
C GLY A 118 -16.05 18.91 23.89
N GLY A 119 -15.84 19.53 22.72
CA GLY A 119 -15.17 20.83 22.58
C GLY A 119 -13.63 20.77 22.61
N THR A 120 -13.04 19.60 22.86
CA THR A 120 -11.59 19.37 22.70
C THR A 120 -11.29 19.07 21.23
N SER A 121 -10.18 19.61 20.72
CA SER A 121 -9.69 19.36 19.36
C SER A 121 -8.22 18.95 19.41
N ILE A 122 -7.89 17.83 18.76
CA ILE A 122 -6.52 17.32 18.64
C ILE A 122 -6.16 17.22 17.16
N ASN A 123 -5.10 17.91 16.77
CA ASN A 123 -4.56 17.87 15.41
C ASN A 123 -3.46 16.82 15.33
N VAL A 124 -3.51 15.98 14.31
CA VAL A 124 -2.53 14.92 14.03
C VAL A 124 -1.97 15.14 12.64
N ALA A 125 -0.66 15.33 12.55
CA ALA A 125 0.05 15.39 11.28
C ALA A 125 0.21 13.95 10.73
N PRO A 126 -0.20 13.69 9.49
CA PRO A 126 0.09 12.42 8.82
C PRO A 126 1.60 12.25 8.56
N ASP A 127 2.09 11.02 8.67
CA ASP A 127 3.46 10.66 8.29
C ASP A 127 3.64 10.54 6.77
N VAL A 128 2.55 10.20 6.06
CA VAL A 128 2.48 10.16 4.59
C VAL A 128 1.20 10.83 4.13
N VAL A 129 1.35 11.72 3.15
CA VAL A 129 0.26 12.46 2.52
C VAL A 129 0.29 12.24 1.01
N ARG A 130 -0.80 11.69 0.48
CA ARG A 130 -1.07 11.53 -0.95
C ARG A 130 -2.44 12.13 -1.27
N PRO A 131 -2.74 12.49 -2.53
CA PRO A 131 -4.03 13.08 -2.89
C PRO A 131 -5.26 12.26 -2.46
N HIS A 132 -5.10 10.95 -2.27
CA HIS A 132 -6.15 10.02 -1.85
C HIS A 132 -5.94 9.34 -0.49
N LEU A 133 -4.82 9.59 0.19
CA LEU A 133 -4.44 8.87 1.42
C LEU A 133 -3.71 9.79 2.42
N LEU A 134 -4.18 9.81 3.66
CA LEU A 134 -3.45 10.32 4.82
C LEU A 134 -3.14 9.15 5.74
N PHE A 135 -1.87 8.91 6.04
CA PHE A 135 -1.44 7.77 6.85
C PHE A 135 -0.67 8.24 8.09
N VAL A 136 -1.04 7.70 9.24
CA VAL A 136 -0.42 7.91 10.54
C VAL A 136 0.14 6.57 11.02
N GLY A 137 1.45 6.52 11.20
CA GLY A 137 2.20 5.35 11.66
C GLY A 137 1.83 4.92 13.07
N ARG A 138 1.51 5.89 13.93
CA ARG A 138 1.13 5.66 15.34
C ARG A 138 0.13 6.71 15.78
N LEU A 139 -1.13 6.31 15.95
CA LEU A 139 -2.17 7.22 16.41
C LEU A 139 -1.83 7.76 17.82
N PRO A 140 -1.77 9.08 18.03
CA PRO A 140 -1.42 9.66 19.33
C PRO A 140 -2.36 9.26 20.47
N THR A 141 -1.81 9.09 21.68
CA THR A 141 -2.58 8.69 22.88
C THR A 141 -3.33 9.84 23.56
N ASN A 142 -3.07 11.08 23.14
CA ASN A 142 -3.75 12.27 23.65
C ASN A 142 -5.08 12.55 22.95
N ILE A 143 -5.47 11.76 21.94
CA ILE A 143 -6.81 11.80 21.36
C ILE A 143 -7.80 11.25 22.40
N PRO A 144 -8.95 11.91 22.65
CA PRO A 144 -9.95 11.38 23.57
C PRO A 144 -10.48 10.01 23.13
N ILE A 145 -10.55 9.05 24.05
CA ILE A 145 -11.18 7.74 23.82
C ILE A 145 -12.70 7.92 23.71
N GLY A 146 -13.31 7.23 22.75
CA GLY A 146 -14.74 7.26 22.47
C GLY A 146 -15.05 7.88 21.11
N ARG A 147 -16.30 8.28 20.94
CA ARG A 147 -16.80 8.82 19.67
C ARG A 147 -16.29 10.23 19.43
N ASN A 148 -15.43 10.36 18.42
CA ASN A 148 -14.89 11.62 17.93
C ASN A 148 -15.53 11.99 16.59
N GLN A 149 -15.56 13.27 16.28
CA GLN A 149 -15.77 13.76 14.92
C GLN A 149 -14.40 14.00 14.28
N LEU A 150 -14.12 13.28 13.21
CA LEU A 150 -12.89 13.35 12.43
C LEU A 150 -13.13 14.16 11.16
N PHE A 151 -12.28 15.14 10.87
CA PHE A 151 -12.23 15.80 9.56
C PHE A 151 -10.79 16.08 9.17
N VAL A 152 -10.60 16.41 7.89
CA VAL A 152 -9.30 16.83 7.36
C VAL A 152 -9.30 18.35 7.24
N GLN A 153 -8.23 19.00 7.69
CA GLN A 153 -8.02 20.43 7.58
C GLN A 153 -6.74 20.74 6.81
N SER A 154 -6.80 21.69 5.88
CA SER A 154 -5.66 22.24 5.12
C SER A 154 -5.85 23.74 4.90
N ALA A 155 -4.89 24.41 4.27
CA ALA A 155 -5.04 25.80 3.83
C ALA A 155 -6.20 25.99 2.82
N ALA A 156 -6.58 24.95 2.09
CA ALA A 156 -7.69 24.98 1.13
C ALA A 156 -9.08 24.89 1.80
N GLY A 157 -9.14 24.50 3.08
CA GLY A 157 -10.39 24.36 3.83
C GLY A 157 -10.44 23.09 4.68
N ALA A 158 -11.64 22.80 5.19
CA ALA A 158 -11.92 21.60 5.96
C ALA A 158 -12.95 20.72 5.25
N THR A 159 -12.79 19.41 5.36
CA THR A 159 -13.80 18.45 4.89
C THR A 159 -14.99 18.39 5.85
N SER A 160 -16.09 17.80 5.42
CA SER A 160 -17.15 17.36 6.33
C SER A 160 -16.58 16.39 7.36
N ALA A 161 -17.08 16.49 8.60
CA ALA A 161 -16.70 15.58 9.65
C ALA A 161 -17.39 14.22 9.50
N VAL A 162 -16.65 13.15 9.80
CA VAL A 162 -17.15 11.78 9.90
C VAL A 162 -16.93 11.27 11.32
N PRO A 163 -17.90 10.54 11.89
CA PRO A 163 -17.73 9.96 13.21
C PRO A 163 -16.72 8.80 13.18
N VAL A 164 -15.89 8.72 14.21
CA VAL A 164 -14.97 7.59 14.43
C VAL A 164 -14.91 7.24 15.92
N ASP A 165 -14.79 5.95 16.24
CA ASP A 165 -14.68 5.47 17.63
C ASP A 165 -13.22 5.15 17.97
N VAL A 166 -12.58 6.09 18.66
CA VAL A 166 -11.18 5.97 19.09
C VAL A 166 -11.10 5.08 20.32
N SER A 167 -10.16 4.14 20.32
CA SER A 167 -9.97 3.21 21.44
C SER A 167 -8.52 3.11 21.90
N SER A 168 -8.32 2.65 23.14
CA SER A 168 -7.04 2.16 23.65
C SER A 168 -7.00 0.62 23.67
N GLY A 169 -7.77 -0.03 22.79
CA GLY A 169 -7.88 -1.48 22.72
C GLY A 169 -6.58 -2.15 22.23
N PRO A 170 -6.55 -3.49 22.16
CA PRO A 170 -5.41 -4.19 21.57
C PRO A 170 -5.27 -3.77 20.10
N ALA A 171 -4.04 -3.54 19.68
CA ALA A 171 -3.72 -3.34 18.28
C ALA A 171 -4.07 -4.59 17.47
N THR A 172 -4.46 -4.43 16.20
CA THR A 172 -4.85 -5.59 15.40
C THR A 172 -3.62 -6.30 14.82
N THR A 173 -3.82 -7.57 14.49
CA THR A 173 -2.80 -8.40 13.85
C THR A 173 -2.61 -8.05 12.38
N VAL A 174 -3.73 -7.91 11.65
CA VAL A 174 -3.75 -7.49 10.24
C VAL A 174 -4.37 -6.09 10.18
N ARG A 175 -3.72 -5.19 9.45
CA ARG A 175 -4.17 -3.82 9.19
C ARG A 175 -4.13 -3.56 7.69
N VAL A 176 -5.29 -3.24 7.10
CA VAL A 176 -5.32 -2.61 5.77
C VAL A 176 -4.98 -1.14 5.97
N LEU A 177 -3.90 -0.67 5.35
CA LEU A 177 -3.43 0.72 5.43
C LEU A 177 -3.99 1.55 4.28
N HIS A 178 -4.19 0.93 3.13
CA HIS A 178 -4.85 1.51 1.97
C HIS A 178 -5.63 0.40 1.26
N PRO A 179 -6.97 0.49 1.10
CA PRO A 179 -7.75 -0.57 0.47
C PRO A 179 -7.54 -0.63 -1.06
N GLY A 180 -7.05 0.46 -1.67
CA GLY A 180 -6.94 0.59 -3.12
C GLY A 180 -8.30 0.77 -3.82
N ALA A 181 -8.29 0.62 -5.14
CA ALA A 181 -9.52 0.66 -5.94
C ALA A 181 -10.41 -0.56 -5.64
N PRO A 182 -11.76 -0.43 -5.71
CA PRO A 182 -12.69 -1.52 -5.45
C PRO A 182 -12.70 -2.53 -6.60
N LYS A 183 -11.65 -3.35 -6.68
CA LYS A 183 -11.50 -4.41 -7.67
C LYS A 183 -11.09 -5.73 -7.01
N THR A 184 -11.30 -6.84 -7.71
CA THR A 184 -11.11 -8.20 -7.17
C THR A 184 -9.65 -8.55 -6.93
N ALA A 185 -8.72 -7.96 -7.68
CA ALA A 185 -7.29 -8.25 -7.60
C ALA A 185 -6.44 -6.96 -7.63
N PRO A 186 -6.47 -6.13 -6.58
CA PRO A 186 -5.60 -4.96 -6.44
C PRO A 186 -4.13 -5.36 -6.48
N TYR A 187 -3.27 -4.47 -7.02
CA TYR A 187 -1.82 -4.62 -6.84
C TYR A 187 -1.53 -4.46 -5.35
N THR A 188 -1.05 -5.52 -4.71
CA THR A 188 -1.00 -5.60 -3.24
C THR A 188 0.43 -5.65 -2.73
N ILE A 189 0.77 -4.68 -1.88
CA ILE A 189 2.03 -4.63 -1.13
C ILE A 189 1.71 -5.00 0.33
N VAL A 190 2.42 -6.00 0.86
CA VAL A 190 2.26 -6.43 2.25
C VAL A 190 3.54 -6.20 3.04
N PHE A 191 3.44 -5.45 4.14
CA PHE A 191 4.48 -5.35 5.15
C PHE A 191 4.28 -6.41 6.23
N VAL A 192 5.31 -7.19 6.55
CA VAL A 192 5.25 -8.25 7.55
C VAL A 192 6.30 -8.04 8.61
N ALA A 193 5.92 -8.04 9.89
CA ALA A 193 6.88 -8.19 10.98
C ALA A 193 7.34 -9.64 11.02
N ASN A 194 8.62 -9.87 10.74
CA ASN A 194 9.17 -11.21 10.66
C ASN A 194 9.08 -11.95 12.00
N PRO A 195 8.53 -13.19 12.05
CA PRO A 195 8.48 -13.93 13.30
C PRO A 195 9.80 -14.55 13.77
N ALA A 196 10.62 -15.01 12.83
CA ALA A 196 11.84 -15.74 13.15
C ALA A 196 12.95 -15.52 12.10
N ILE A 197 14.19 -15.58 12.53
CA ILE A 197 15.36 -15.50 11.65
C ILE A 197 16.00 -16.88 11.59
N ARG A 198 16.35 -17.33 10.38
CA ARG A 198 17.27 -18.44 10.19
C ARG A 198 18.69 -17.90 10.09
N SER A 199 19.53 -18.18 11.07
CA SER A 199 20.94 -17.78 11.04
C SER A 199 21.73 -18.47 9.93
N GLU A 200 22.93 -17.97 9.63
CA GLU A 200 23.87 -18.59 8.67
C GLU A 200 24.18 -20.06 9.04
N ALA A 201 24.27 -20.35 10.34
CA ALA A 201 24.45 -21.70 10.88
C ALA A 201 23.19 -22.59 10.76
N GLY A 202 22.10 -22.06 10.21
CA GLY A 202 20.82 -22.75 10.02
C GLY A 202 19.94 -22.82 11.28
N VAL A 203 20.34 -22.19 12.38
CA VAL A 203 19.56 -22.14 13.63
C VAL A 203 18.42 -21.16 13.50
N ILE A 204 17.22 -21.55 13.93
CA ILE A 204 16.04 -20.68 13.98
C ILE A 204 15.94 -19.98 15.34
N GLY A 205 15.87 -18.65 15.33
CA GLY A 205 15.63 -17.83 16.52
C GLY A 205 14.44 -16.89 16.33
N SER A 206 13.80 -16.47 17.42
CA SER A 206 12.80 -15.41 17.38
C SER A 206 13.42 -14.12 16.87
N ASP A 207 12.70 -13.42 16.00
CA ASP A 207 13.12 -12.09 15.55
C ASP A 207 12.74 -11.04 16.62
N PRO A 208 13.68 -10.16 17.04
CA PRO A 208 13.38 -9.08 17.98
C PRO A 208 12.23 -8.16 17.56
N VAL A 209 11.96 -8.00 16.25
CA VAL A 209 10.92 -7.09 15.73
C VAL A 209 9.52 -7.40 16.28
N LEU A 210 9.19 -8.67 16.56
CA LEU A 210 7.87 -9.05 17.11
C LEU A 210 7.62 -8.55 18.54
N THR A 211 8.68 -8.21 19.27
CA THR A 211 8.56 -7.63 20.62
C THR A 211 8.63 -6.11 20.62
N ASN A 212 8.95 -5.50 19.47
CA ASN A 212 9.15 -4.06 19.34
C ASN A 212 8.26 -3.47 18.22
N ARG A 213 6.96 -3.44 18.51
CA ARG A 213 5.94 -2.86 17.62
C ARG A 213 6.26 -1.40 17.21
N PRO A 214 6.75 -0.51 18.09
CA PRO A 214 7.14 0.84 17.68
C PRO A 214 8.21 0.87 16.59
N THR A 215 9.24 0.03 16.66
CA THR A 215 10.27 -0.09 15.60
C THR A 215 9.65 -0.62 14.30
N TYR A 216 8.77 -1.62 14.36
CA TYR A 216 8.03 -2.08 13.18
C TYR A 216 7.22 -0.95 12.53
N HIS A 217 6.49 -0.15 13.32
CA HIS A 217 5.71 0.98 12.78
C HIS A 217 6.62 2.03 12.13
N GLY A 218 7.77 2.33 12.74
CA GLY A 218 8.77 3.21 12.16
C GLY A 218 9.28 2.70 10.81
N GLY A 219 9.60 1.41 10.72
CA GLY A 219 10.02 0.77 9.47
C GLY A 219 8.94 0.82 8.38
N VAL A 220 7.67 0.58 8.73
CA VAL A 220 6.55 0.70 7.77
C VAL A 220 6.38 2.13 7.28
N VAL A 221 6.38 3.12 8.19
CA VAL A 221 6.32 4.55 7.83
C VAL A 221 7.45 4.91 6.88
N TYR A 222 8.66 4.48 7.21
CA TYR A 222 9.84 4.75 6.41
C TYR A 222 9.70 4.16 5.00
N CYS A 223 9.26 2.90 4.89
CA CYS A 223 9.00 2.29 3.59
C CYS A 223 7.93 3.04 2.81
N MET A 224 6.82 3.43 3.45
CA MET A 224 5.74 4.18 2.81
C MET A 224 6.22 5.55 2.29
N GLN A 225 7.04 6.26 3.05
CA GLN A 225 7.66 7.52 2.61
C GLN A 225 8.60 7.29 1.42
N ASN A 226 9.40 6.22 1.46
CA ASN A 226 10.34 5.92 0.40
C ASN A 226 9.64 5.53 -0.92
N LEU A 227 8.52 4.81 -0.83
CA LEU A 227 7.78 4.33 -1.99
C LEU A 227 6.84 5.39 -2.60
N PHE A 228 6.29 6.30 -1.78
CA PHE A 228 5.18 7.16 -2.21
C PHE A 228 5.42 8.67 -2.06
N THR A 229 6.49 9.11 -1.42
CA THR A 229 6.73 10.56 -1.21
C THR A 229 8.08 11.04 -1.73
N GLN A 230 8.91 10.15 -2.27
CA GLN A 230 10.18 10.54 -2.86
C GLN A 230 9.99 11.24 -4.19
N LEU A 231 11.08 11.82 -4.69
CA LEU A 231 11.12 12.47 -5.99
C LEU A 231 10.92 11.47 -7.14
N GLU A 232 11.38 10.24 -6.94
CA GLU A 232 11.12 9.14 -7.87
C GLU A 232 9.64 8.74 -7.77
N ASP A 233 8.92 8.89 -8.88
CA ASP A 233 7.47 8.83 -8.91
C ASP A 233 6.95 7.57 -9.59
N VAL A 234 7.78 6.58 -9.89
CA VAL A 234 7.42 5.33 -10.60
C VAL A 234 6.15 4.66 -10.07
N LEU A 235 5.92 4.69 -8.75
CA LEU A 235 4.74 4.11 -8.10
C LEU A 235 3.52 5.02 -8.09
N THR A 236 3.72 6.32 -8.31
CA THR A 236 2.69 7.36 -8.18
C THR A 236 2.36 8.07 -9.49
N ALA A 237 3.14 7.79 -10.54
CA ALA A 237 2.94 8.32 -11.86
C ALA A 237 1.51 8.04 -12.32
N GLN A 238 0.84 9.08 -12.82
CA GLN A 238 -0.55 9.01 -13.26
C GLN A 238 -1.55 8.53 -12.17
N GLY A 239 -1.19 8.65 -10.88
CA GLY A 239 -2.04 8.26 -9.77
C GLY A 239 -2.18 6.75 -9.58
N LEU A 240 -1.22 5.94 -10.04
CA LEU A 240 -1.24 4.48 -9.90
C LEU A 240 -1.41 4.01 -8.45
N ASP A 241 -0.79 4.71 -7.51
CA ASP A 241 -0.84 4.45 -6.07
C ASP A 241 -2.26 4.54 -5.48
N ALA A 242 -3.21 5.22 -6.15
CA ALA A 242 -4.62 5.19 -5.77
C ALA A 242 -5.24 3.79 -5.90
N GLY A 243 -4.73 2.98 -6.83
CA GLY A 243 -5.21 1.61 -7.09
C GLY A 243 -4.58 0.53 -6.22
N PHE A 244 -3.51 0.83 -5.46
CA PHE A 244 -2.77 -0.16 -4.70
C PHE A 244 -3.49 -0.53 -3.40
N ARG A 245 -3.43 -1.81 -3.04
CA ARG A 245 -3.80 -2.26 -1.71
C ARG A 245 -2.54 -2.42 -0.86
N ILE A 246 -2.55 -1.85 0.34
CA ILE A 246 -1.43 -1.88 1.25
C ILE A 246 -1.88 -2.51 2.55
N VAL A 247 -1.17 -3.54 3.01
CA VAL A 247 -1.49 -4.29 4.22
C VAL A 247 -0.26 -4.38 5.12
N SER A 248 -0.50 -4.38 6.42
CA SER A 248 0.49 -4.65 7.45
C SER A 248 0.07 -5.85 8.30
N ILE A 249 1.02 -6.74 8.60
CA ILE A 249 0.85 -7.89 9.48
C ILE A 249 1.86 -7.80 10.63
N PHE A 250 1.36 -7.70 11.85
CA PHE A 250 2.13 -7.79 13.08
C PHE A 250 1.45 -8.78 14.03
N ASP A 251 1.98 -9.99 14.12
CA ASP A 251 1.45 -11.03 14.99
C ASP A 251 2.48 -11.47 16.04
N PRO A 252 2.42 -10.90 17.27
CA PRO A 252 3.38 -11.25 18.31
C PRO A 252 3.14 -12.65 18.89
N THR A 253 2.07 -13.35 18.47
CA THR A 253 1.71 -14.68 18.98
C THR A 253 2.28 -15.83 18.15
N VAL A 254 2.81 -15.53 16.96
CA VAL A 254 3.41 -16.54 16.08
C VAL A 254 4.69 -17.07 16.70
N ALA A 255 4.74 -18.37 16.94
CA ALA A 255 5.92 -19.04 17.44
C ALA A 255 7.06 -19.03 16.41
N ALA A 256 8.30 -18.88 16.89
CA ALA A 256 9.48 -19.02 16.05
C ALA A 256 9.67 -20.48 15.62
N SER A 257 9.72 -20.71 14.30
CA SER A 257 9.84 -22.04 13.70
C SER A 257 10.44 -21.95 12.31
N ALA A 258 10.84 -23.10 11.74
CA ALA A 258 11.35 -23.14 10.36
C ALA A 258 10.31 -22.67 9.32
N ASN A 259 9.01 -22.76 9.62
CA ASN A 259 7.92 -22.35 8.73
C ASN A 259 7.55 -20.86 8.87
N THR A 260 7.98 -20.23 9.96
CA THR A 260 7.68 -18.81 10.28
C THR A 260 8.94 -17.95 10.24
N ALA A 261 10.11 -18.54 9.96
CA ALA A 261 11.32 -17.80 9.67
C ALA A 261 11.30 -17.32 8.21
N LEU A 262 10.71 -16.14 7.98
CA LEU A 262 10.49 -15.61 6.63
C LEU A 262 11.75 -15.00 6.01
N VAL A 263 12.80 -14.85 6.81
CA VAL A 263 14.12 -14.36 6.37
C VAL A 263 15.24 -15.27 6.88
N GLN A 264 16.41 -15.14 6.26
CA GLN A 264 17.65 -15.78 6.67
C GLN A 264 18.84 -14.83 6.56
N GLU A 265 19.80 -15.04 7.45
CA GLU A 265 21.10 -14.38 7.41
C GLU A 265 21.93 -14.93 6.24
N ASP A 266 22.60 -14.04 5.54
CA ASP A 266 23.61 -14.35 4.54
C ASP A 266 24.85 -13.45 4.71
N ASN A 267 26.01 -14.00 4.35
CA ASN A 267 27.30 -13.39 4.65
C ASN A 267 27.62 -12.22 3.69
N PRO A 268 28.21 -11.12 4.20
CA PRO A 268 28.67 -10.92 5.57
C PRO A 268 27.68 -10.24 6.52
N ASP A 269 26.63 -9.61 6.02
CA ASP A 269 25.72 -8.77 6.80
C ASP A 269 24.37 -8.53 6.10
N ILE A 270 23.97 -9.44 5.22
CA ILE A 270 22.77 -9.37 4.41
C ILE A 270 21.65 -10.19 5.06
N MET A 271 20.43 -9.68 5.00
CA MET A 271 19.24 -10.46 5.30
C MET A 271 18.49 -10.74 3.99
N GLU A 272 18.15 -12.00 3.74
CA GLU A 272 17.40 -12.41 2.56
C GLU A 272 16.03 -12.98 2.93
N THR A 273 15.03 -12.82 2.05
CA THR A 273 13.74 -13.48 2.26
C THR A 273 13.79 -14.97 1.88
N ARG A 274 13.07 -15.80 2.64
CA ARG A 274 12.81 -17.21 2.34
C ARG A 274 11.53 -17.33 1.53
N ARG A 275 11.64 -16.99 0.24
CA ARG A 275 10.52 -16.79 -0.72
C ARG A 275 9.41 -17.85 -0.67
N SER A 276 9.77 -19.13 -0.57
CA SER A 276 8.80 -20.25 -0.59
C SER A 276 7.85 -20.28 0.62
N LEU A 277 8.17 -19.54 1.68
CA LEU A 277 7.35 -19.44 2.89
C LEU A 277 6.34 -18.28 2.85
N LEU A 278 6.54 -17.29 1.98
CA LEU A 278 5.77 -16.04 2.00
C LEU A 278 4.30 -16.26 1.66
N ALA A 279 3.99 -16.90 0.53
CA ALA A 279 2.60 -17.13 0.12
C ALA A 279 1.82 -18.02 1.10
N PRO A 280 2.37 -19.16 1.60
CA PRO A 280 1.72 -19.93 2.66
C PRO A 280 1.50 -19.13 3.95
N PHE A 281 2.47 -18.31 4.37
CA PHE A 281 2.35 -17.47 5.56
C PHE A 281 1.20 -16.46 5.41
N LEU A 282 1.14 -15.72 4.30
CA LEU A 282 0.08 -14.75 4.04
C LEU A 282 -1.31 -15.39 3.94
N THR A 283 -1.40 -16.59 3.37
CA THR A 283 -2.67 -17.35 3.28
C THR A 283 -3.25 -17.63 4.67
N GLY A 284 -2.40 -17.84 5.68
CA GLY A 284 -2.82 -18.01 7.08
C GLY A 284 -3.54 -16.79 7.66
N TYR A 285 -3.33 -15.60 7.08
CA TYR A 285 -4.00 -14.35 7.43
C TYR A 285 -5.12 -13.97 6.47
N GLY A 286 -5.44 -14.82 5.48
CA GLY A 286 -6.39 -14.49 4.42
C GLY A 286 -5.87 -13.44 3.42
N GLU A 287 -4.55 -13.28 3.34
CA GLU A 287 -3.91 -12.28 2.51
C GLU A 287 -3.17 -12.88 1.32
N SER A 288 -2.99 -12.06 0.28
CA SER A 288 -2.16 -12.37 -0.90
C SER A 288 -1.44 -11.10 -1.34
N ALA A 289 -0.30 -11.25 -2.02
CA ALA A 289 0.56 -10.11 -2.36
C ALA A 289 1.18 -10.26 -3.74
N ASP A 290 1.46 -9.12 -4.36
CA ASP A 290 2.41 -9.00 -5.47
C ASP A 290 3.83 -8.80 -4.95
N VAL A 291 3.97 -7.98 -3.90
CA VAL A 291 5.24 -7.69 -3.23
C VAL A 291 5.09 -7.83 -1.71
N VAL A 292 6.03 -8.51 -1.08
CA VAL A 292 6.12 -8.67 0.38
C VAL A 292 7.39 -8.03 0.91
N ILE A 293 7.23 -7.00 1.74
CA ILE A 293 8.35 -6.39 2.46
C ILE A 293 8.36 -6.95 3.89
N VAL A 294 9.36 -7.77 4.17
CA VAL A 294 9.56 -8.42 5.46
C VAL A 294 10.49 -7.57 6.31
N LEU A 295 9.96 -6.96 7.36
CA LEU A 295 10.71 -6.14 8.30
C LEU A 295 11.28 -7.02 9.41
N HIS A 296 12.60 -6.97 9.61
CA HIS A 296 13.32 -7.77 10.62
C HIS A 296 14.06 -6.90 11.64
N GLY A 297 14.31 -7.46 12.82
CA GLY A 297 14.92 -6.78 13.97
C GLY A 297 16.37 -7.18 14.23
N SER A 298 17.03 -7.88 13.30
CA SER A 298 18.45 -8.24 13.42
C SER A 298 19.32 -7.00 13.64
N THR A 299 20.28 -7.11 14.56
CA THR A 299 21.27 -6.06 14.86
C THR A 299 22.62 -6.33 14.21
N THR A 300 22.83 -7.53 13.66
CA THR A 300 24.08 -7.96 13.03
C THR A 300 23.99 -7.94 11.51
N HIS A 301 22.81 -8.23 10.95
CA HIS A 301 22.54 -8.19 9.52
C HIS A 301 21.68 -6.97 9.23
N THR A 302 22.30 -5.93 8.69
CA THR A 302 21.67 -4.60 8.53
C THR A 302 21.54 -4.19 7.07
N ARG A 303 21.96 -5.04 6.13
CA ARG A 303 21.75 -4.82 4.71
C ARG A 303 20.54 -5.58 4.23
N ALA A 304 19.73 -4.88 3.46
CA ALA A 304 18.57 -5.45 2.82
C ALA A 304 18.99 -6.27 1.60
N SER A 305 18.07 -7.12 1.15
CA SER A 305 18.09 -7.69 -0.18
C SER A 305 16.68 -8.00 -0.65
N ALA A 306 16.54 -8.23 -1.94
CA ALA A 306 15.29 -8.58 -2.56
C ALA A 306 15.41 -9.73 -3.55
N TRP A 307 14.26 -10.31 -3.81
CA TRP A 307 14.07 -11.33 -4.82
C TRP A 307 12.95 -10.91 -5.77
N PHE A 308 13.20 -11.12 -7.05
CA PHE A 308 12.24 -10.85 -8.12
C PHE A 308 10.94 -11.65 -7.95
N THR A 309 9.88 -11.18 -8.58
CA THR A 309 8.62 -11.91 -8.69
C THR A 309 8.80 -13.15 -9.59
N SER A 310 8.04 -14.21 -9.33
CA SER A 310 7.84 -15.29 -10.30
C SER A 310 6.42 -15.23 -10.84
N ASP A 311 6.26 -14.68 -12.05
CA ASP A 311 4.96 -14.56 -12.69
C ASP A 311 4.32 -15.92 -13.01
N ASP A 312 2.99 -15.96 -13.01
CA ASP A 312 2.21 -17.12 -13.43
C ASP A 312 2.01 -17.10 -14.95
N SER A 313 2.86 -17.84 -15.66
CA SER A 313 2.83 -17.93 -17.13
C SER A 313 1.57 -18.62 -17.69
N SER A 314 0.75 -19.23 -16.84
CA SER A 314 -0.54 -19.82 -17.24
C SER A 314 -1.69 -18.81 -17.27
N ARG A 315 -1.46 -17.59 -16.78
CA ARG A 315 -2.47 -16.55 -16.61
C ARG A 315 -2.26 -15.37 -17.57
N PRO A 316 -3.27 -14.48 -17.72
CA PRO A 316 -3.16 -13.32 -18.58
C PRO A 316 -1.93 -12.46 -18.30
N SER A 317 -1.44 -11.80 -19.35
CA SER A 317 -0.25 -10.97 -19.34
C SER A 317 -0.35 -9.85 -20.38
N THR A 318 0.51 -8.83 -20.26
CA THR A 318 0.64 -7.75 -21.24
C THR A 318 1.93 -7.95 -22.04
N PRO A 319 1.88 -8.08 -23.38
CA PRO A 319 3.08 -8.28 -24.18
C PRO A 319 3.92 -6.99 -24.27
N PHE A 320 5.23 -7.16 -24.38
CA PHE A 320 6.18 -6.08 -24.70
C PHE A 320 7.33 -6.62 -25.57
N THR A 321 8.11 -5.73 -26.17
CA THR A 321 9.32 -6.10 -26.92
C THR A 321 10.57 -5.49 -26.31
N TYR A 322 11.65 -6.26 -26.26
CA TYR A 322 12.99 -5.82 -25.83
C TYR A 322 14.03 -6.33 -26.82
N ASP A 323 14.78 -5.43 -27.46
CA ASP A 323 15.74 -5.73 -28.53
C ASP A 323 15.17 -6.64 -29.64
N GLY A 324 13.88 -6.45 -29.95
CA GLY A 324 13.16 -7.25 -30.93
C GLY A 324 12.70 -8.63 -30.45
N ALA A 325 13.09 -9.06 -29.25
CA ALA A 325 12.54 -10.25 -28.60
C ALA A 325 11.19 -9.94 -27.94
N ALA A 326 10.27 -10.91 -28.00
CA ALA A 326 8.95 -10.79 -27.38
C ALA A 326 9.01 -11.31 -25.94
N HIS A 327 8.43 -10.52 -25.02
CA HIS A 327 8.33 -10.81 -23.60
C HIS A 327 6.94 -10.43 -23.07
N VAL A 328 6.67 -10.73 -21.80
CA VAL A 328 5.38 -10.42 -21.17
C VAL A 328 5.52 -9.87 -19.74
N HIS A 329 4.67 -8.91 -19.39
CA HIS A 329 4.41 -8.52 -18.01
C HIS A 329 3.26 -9.36 -17.46
N GLY A 330 3.56 -10.34 -16.59
CA GLY A 330 2.55 -11.22 -16.01
C GLY A 330 1.62 -10.49 -15.05
N HIS A 331 0.30 -10.66 -15.23
CA HIS A 331 -0.68 -10.00 -14.36
C HIS A 331 -0.74 -10.62 -12.97
N PHE A 332 -0.34 -11.88 -12.81
CA PHE A 332 -0.38 -12.63 -11.56
C PHE A 332 0.95 -13.30 -11.30
N ASN A 333 1.21 -13.64 -10.04
CA ASN A 333 2.43 -14.29 -9.58
C ASN A 333 2.12 -15.63 -8.91
N THR A 334 3.03 -16.58 -9.07
CA THR A 334 3.07 -17.83 -8.29
C THR A 334 3.87 -17.65 -7.00
N VAL A 335 4.91 -16.80 -7.04
CA VAL A 335 5.69 -16.37 -5.88
C VAL A 335 5.81 -14.85 -5.91
N PRO A 336 5.38 -14.13 -4.87
CA PRO A 336 5.50 -12.68 -4.83
C PRO A 336 6.97 -12.24 -4.91
N GLY A 337 7.18 -11.05 -5.45
CA GLY A 337 8.40 -10.30 -5.21
C GLY A 337 8.58 -10.06 -3.73
N SER A 338 9.80 -9.95 -3.24
CA SER A 338 9.99 -9.77 -1.81
C SER A 338 11.29 -9.09 -1.46
N ALA A 339 11.27 -8.34 -0.35
CA ALA A 339 12.45 -7.70 0.22
C ALA A 339 12.54 -7.97 1.72
N ALA A 340 13.75 -8.19 2.23
CA ALA A 340 14.03 -8.23 3.66
C ALA A 340 14.67 -6.90 4.05
N ILE A 341 13.99 -6.12 4.88
CA ILE A 341 14.42 -4.76 5.23
C ILE A 341 14.59 -4.66 6.75
N PRO A 342 15.71 -4.11 7.26
CA PRO A 342 15.86 -3.87 8.69
C PRO A 342 14.80 -2.88 9.17
N ALA A 343 14.06 -3.23 10.23
CA ALA A 343 13.01 -2.37 10.77
C ALA A 343 13.55 -1.05 11.38
N SER A 344 14.86 -0.98 11.63
CA SER A 344 15.58 0.21 12.11
C SER A 344 16.05 1.14 10.98
N VAL A 345 15.87 0.77 9.71
CA VAL A 345 16.27 1.61 8.59
C VAL A 345 15.50 2.93 8.63
N SER A 346 16.22 4.04 8.43
CA SER A 346 15.67 5.40 8.55
C SER A 346 16.33 6.40 7.60
N THR A 347 17.21 5.94 6.71
CA THR A 347 17.91 6.78 5.72
C THR A 347 18.08 6.04 4.40
N GLY A 348 18.31 6.77 3.30
CA GLY A 348 18.55 6.20 1.97
C GLY A 348 17.31 5.84 1.16
N LEU A 349 17.49 5.17 0.02
CA LEU A 349 16.39 4.71 -0.84
C LEU A 349 16.22 3.19 -0.79
N THR A 350 16.64 2.53 0.31
CA THR A 350 16.63 1.07 0.40
C THR A 350 15.26 0.46 0.09
N PRO A 351 14.13 0.92 0.66
CA PRO A 351 12.85 0.33 0.31
C PRO A 351 12.47 0.47 -1.17
N LEU A 352 12.78 1.61 -1.82
CA LEU A 352 12.52 1.80 -3.25
C LEU A 352 13.45 0.95 -4.13
N HIS A 353 14.74 0.90 -3.79
CA HIS A 353 15.75 0.06 -4.45
C HIS A 353 15.35 -1.42 -4.43
N GLU A 354 15.08 -1.95 -3.23
CA GLU A 354 14.65 -3.34 -3.08
C GLU A 354 13.29 -3.61 -3.72
N PHE A 355 12.42 -2.59 -3.77
CA PHE A 355 11.16 -2.69 -4.51
C PHE A 355 11.39 -2.81 -6.02
N GLY A 356 12.37 -2.12 -6.61
CA GLY A 356 12.69 -2.26 -8.03
C GLY A 356 13.06 -3.69 -8.41
N HIS A 357 13.90 -4.34 -7.60
CA HIS A 357 14.14 -5.78 -7.71
C HIS A 357 12.85 -6.58 -7.53
N ALA A 358 12.18 -6.43 -6.38
CA ALA A 358 11.02 -7.24 -6.02
C ALA A 358 9.90 -7.15 -7.06
N CYS A 359 9.64 -5.97 -7.61
CA CYS A 359 8.58 -5.75 -8.57
C CYS A 359 8.87 -6.38 -9.93
N SER A 360 10.14 -6.60 -10.30
CA SER A 360 10.58 -7.20 -11.59
C SER A 360 10.39 -8.74 -11.65
N ASP A 361 10.75 -9.42 -12.74
CA ASP A 361 10.47 -10.86 -12.97
C ASP A 361 11.70 -11.70 -13.32
N PHE A 362 11.80 -12.91 -12.76
CA PHE A 362 12.89 -13.85 -13.07
C PHE A 362 13.02 -14.21 -14.55
N THR A 363 11.90 -14.26 -15.29
CA THR A 363 11.85 -14.77 -16.66
C THR A 363 11.76 -13.64 -17.69
N ASN A 364 10.97 -12.62 -17.39
CA ASN A 364 10.60 -11.55 -18.30
C ASN A 364 11.26 -10.22 -17.97
N GLY A 365 12.35 -10.22 -17.20
CA GLY A 365 13.20 -9.06 -17.03
C GLY A 365 13.46 -8.77 -15.57
N MET A 366 14.72 -8.94 -15.18
CA MET A 366 15.24 -8.59 -13.87
C MET A 366 15.85 -7.20 -13.92
N ILE A 367 15.42 -6.34 -13.01
CA ILE A 367 16.15 -5.11 -12.67
C ILE A 367 17.17 -5.52 -11.62
N VAL A 368 18.45 -5.29 -11.84
CA VAL A 368 19.53 -5.77 -10.98
C VAL A 368 20.40 -4.63 -10.47
N ASP A 369 21.11 -4.87 -9.37
CA ASP A 369 22.11 -3.94 -8.83
C ASP A 369 23.10 -3.54 -9.90
N LEU A 370 23.36 -2.25 -10.08
CA LEU A 370 24.29 -1.75 -11.08
C LEU A 370 25.70 -1.54 -10.52
N TYR A 371 25.88 -1.69 -9.21
CA TYR A 371 27.18 -1.56 -8.53
C TYR A 371 27.97 -2.87 -8.42
N VAL A 372 27.53 -3.93 -9.10
CA VAL A 372 28.18 -5.24 -9.12
C VAL A 372 28.52 -5.62 -10.56
N ASP A 373 29.81 -5.82 -10.86
CA ASP A 373 30.29 -6.26 -12.18
C ASP A 373 30.15 -7.77 -12.36
N GLY A 374 28.92 -8.24 -12.23
CA GLY A 374 28.55 -9.65 -12.29
C GLY A 374 27.14 -9.82 -12.80
N SER A 375 26.88 -10.99 -13.40
CA SER A 375 25.58 -11.36 -13.95
C SER A 375 24.98 -12.49 -13.11
N PRO A 376 23.77 -12.33 -12.55
CA PRO A 376 23.03 -13.47 -11.99
C PRO A 376 22.54 -14.47 -13.06
N GLY A 377 22.89 -14.27 -14.34
CA GLY A 377 22.31 -14.99 -15.48
C GLY A 377 20.95 -14.40 -15.86
N GLY A 378 20.26 -15.06 -16.82
CA GLY A 378 18.91 -14.67 -17.25
C GLY A 378 18.82 -13.35 -18.03
N PHE A 379 17.59 -12.88 -18.23
CA PHE A 379 17.29 -11.63 -18.92
C PHE A 379 17.33 -10.46 -17.93
N GLN A 380 18.34 -9.59 -18.06
CA GLN A 380 18.51 -8.36 -17.29
C GLN A 380 18.08 -7.16 -18.12
N VAL A 381 17.21 -6.33 -17.55
CA VAL A 381 16.64 -5.17 -18.24
C VAL A 381 17.66 -4.03 -18.31
N ASN A 382 18.41 -3.81 -17.24
CA ASN A 382 19.25 -2.63 -17.02
C ASN A 382 20.76 -2.91 -16.98
N LYS A 383 21.18 -4.12 -17.31
CA LYS A 383 22.59 -4.46 -17.35
C LYS A 383 22.96 -5.34 -18.54
N LYS A 384 24.03 -4.94 -19.23
CA LYS A 384 24.65 -5.70 -20.31
C LYS A 384 26.16 -5.74 -20.11
N PHE A 385 26.83 -6.63 -20.83
CA PHE A 385 28.26 -6.86 -20.69
C PHE A 385 28.98 -6.70 -22.02
N ARG A 386 30.15 -6.08 -21.97
CA ARG A 386 31.11 -6.08 -23.07
C ARG A 386 31.90 -7.39 -23.06
N ALA A 387 32.54 -7.73 -24.19
CA ALA A 387 33.43 -8.90 -24.25
C ALA A 387 34.72 -8.64 -23.45
N HIS A 388 35.24 -7.42 -23.52
CA HIS A 388 36.40 -6.96 -22.77
C HIS A 388 36.18 -5.57 -22.16
N ALA A 389 36.82 -5.28 -21.02
CA ALA A 389 36.73 -3.98 -20.34
C ALA A 389 37.26 -2.80 -21.20
N SER A 390 38.15 -3.10 -22.15
CA SER A 390 38.70 -2.15 -23.11
C SER A 390 37.80 -1.86 -24.31
N ASP A 391 36.76 -2.67 -24.53
CA ASP A 391 35.85 -2.46 -25.67
C ASP A 391 35.02 -1.20 -25.46
N ALA A 392 34.67 -0.50 -26.54
CA ALA A 392 33.80 0.66 -26.43
C ALA A 392 32.40 0.25 -25.90
N ILE A 393 31.82 1.09 -25.03
CA ILE A 393 30.41 0.94 -24.64
C ILE A 393 29.55 1.25 -25.88
N PRO A 394 28.64 0.36 -26.29
CA PRO A 394 27.73 0.66 -27.40
C PRO A 394 26.92 1.93 -27.13
N ALA A 395 26.73 2.80 -28.12
CA ALA A 395 25.96 4.03 -27.94
C ALA A 395 24.49 3.77 -27.59
N ASN A 396 23.90 2.72 -28.20
CA ASN A 396 22.56 2.25 -27.89
C ASN A 396 22.64 1.13 -26.85
N PHE A 397 21.89 1.28 -25.76
CA PHE A 397 21.75 0.25 -24.75
C PHE A 397 20.75 -0.80 -25.21
N ALA A 398 19.48 -0.42 -25.39
CA ALA A 398 18.40 -1.33 -25.77
C ALA A 398 17.28 -0.64 -26.57
N ASN A 399 16.46 -1.43 -27.25
CA ASN A 399 15.17 -1.00 -27.76
C ASN A 399 14.04 -1.63 -26.92
N TYR A 400 13.25 -0.83 -26.21
CA TYR A 400 12.10 -1.31 -25.44
C TYR A 400 10.81 -0.70 -25.99
N ASN A 401 9.88 -1.56 -26.41
CA ASN A 401 8.62 -1.18 -27.07
C ASN A 401 8.79 -0.18 -28.23
N GLY A 402 9.85 -0.35 -29.04
CA GLY A 402 10.16 0.51 -30.16
C GLY A 402 10.91 1.80 -29.81
N THR A 403 11.12 2.09 -28.52
CA THR A 403 11.91 3.24 -28.05
C THR A 403 13.36 2.83 -27.83
N ASN A 404 14.31 3.58 -28.39
CA ASN A 404 15.75 3.37 -28.18
C ASN A 404 16.21 4.08 -26.89
N TYR A 405 16.91 3.35 -26.04
CA TYR A 405 17.53 3.84 -24.82
C TYR A 405 19.05 3.85 -25.03
N ALA A 406 19.69 4.99 -24.78
CA ALA A 406 21.14 5.12 -24.90
C ALA A 406 21.85 4.42 -23.73
N SER A 407 23.09 3.98 -23.94
CA SER A 407 23.94 3.54 -22.83
C SER A 407 24.56 4.75 -22.14
N ASP A 408 24.74 4.66 -20.83
CA ASP A 408 25.61 5.59 -20.12
C ASP A 408 27.06 5.36 -20.55
N GLN A 409 27.68 6.39 -21.14
CA GLN A 409 29.05 6.31 -21.61
C GLN A 409 30.09 6.55 -20.51
N ASN A 410 29.67 7.14 -19.38
CA ASN A 410 30.59 7.63 -18.35
C ASN A 410 30.26 7.10 -16.94
N ARG A 411 29.04 6.59 -16.71
CA ARG A 411 28.45 6.29 -15.40
C ARG A 411 28.59 7.47 -14.46
N ASP A 412 27.79 8.51 -14.70
CA ASP A 412 27.56 9.63 -13.78
C ASP A 412 28.78 10.14 -12.97
N ALA A 413 28.60 10.52 -11.69
CA ALA A 413 29.67 10.94 -10.78
C ALA A 413 30.35 9.76 -10.04
N LEU A 414 29.80 8.53 -10.14
CA LEU A 414 30.37 7.33 -9.51
C LEU A 414 31.42 6.65 -10.40
N GLY A 415 31.31 6.82 -11.71
CA GLY A 415 32.20 6.29 -12.74
C GLY A 415 32.06 4.78 -12.94
N TYR A 416 32.50 4.28 -14.09
CA TYR A 416 32.79 2.86 -14.27
C TYR A 416 34.20 2.55 -13.74
N PRO A 417 34.37 1.62 -12.78
CA PRO A 417 35.68 1.12 -12.43
C PRO A 417 36.39 0.54 -13.67
N ALA A 418 37.69 0.80 -13.81
CA ALA A 418 38.44 0.54 -15.04
C ALA A 418 38.45 -0.94 -15.51
N GLY A 419 38.12 -1.88 -14.63
CA GLY A 419 38.04 -3.31 -14.94
C GLY A 419 36.64 -3.81 -15.30
N TRP A 420 35.60 -2.98 -15.20
CA TRP A 420 34.23 -3.46 -15.34
C TRP A 420 33.87 -3.87 -16.76
N LEU A 421 33.17 -4.99 -16.89
CA LEU A 421 32.60 -5.44 -18.14
C LEU A 421 31.18 -4.90 -18.34
N SER A 422 30.44 -4.70 -17.25
CA SER A 422 29.07 -4.23 -17.30
C SER A 422 28.96 -2.79 -17.79
N TYR A 423 27.88 -2.50 -18.50
CA TYR A 423 27.43 -1.16 -18.86
C TYR A 423 25.91 -1.11 -18.73
N HIS A 424 25.37 0.11 -18.64
CA HIS A 424 24.02 0.36 -18.14
C HIS A 424 23.31 1.40 -19.00
N PRO A 425 21.97 1.54 -18.91
CA PRO A 425 21.24 2.60 -19.58
C PRO A 425 21.68 3.98 -19.09
N ALA A 426 21.48 4.98 -19.94
CA ALA A 426 21.70 6.37 -19.59
C ALA A 426 20.66 6.86 -18.58
N LEU A 427 21.14 7.60 -17.58
CA LEU A 427 20.30 8.21 -16.55
C LEU A 427 19.25 9.17 -17.13
N ILE A 428 18.08 9.27 -16.46
CA ILE A 428 17.09 10.31 -16.74
C ILE A 428 17.67 11.70 -16.47
N ASP A 429 18.48 11.81 -15.42
CA ASP A 429 19.10 13.05 -14.95
C ASP A 429 20.56 12.78 -14.62
N ALA A 430 21.48 13.22 -15.49
CA ALA A 430 22.91 12.97 -15.33
C ALA A 430 23.53 13.59 -14.07
N ALA A 431 22.80 14.47 -13.36
CA ALA A 431 23.24 15.02 -12.08
C ALA A 431 22.84 14.16 -10.87
N ARG A 432 22.11 13.07 -11.08
CA ARG A 432 21.56 12.21 -10.02
C ARG A 432 21.90 10.75 -10.30
N PRO A 433 22.55 10.05 -9.36
CA PRO A 433 22.84 8.63 -9.53
C PRO A 433 21.58 7.79 -9.64
N ASP A 434 21.79 6.56 -10.14
CA ASP A 434 20.72 5.59 -10.28
C ASP A 434 20.22 5.09 -8.92
N VAL A 435 18.95 4.66 -8.82
CA VAL A 435 18.46 4.00 -7.59
C VAL A 435 19.07 2.61 -7.44
N MET A 436 19.39 1.91 -8.53
CA MET A 436 20.07 0.61 -8.57
C MET A 436 21.60 0.74 -8.46
N ASP A 437 22.16 1.95 -8.39
CA ASP A 437 23.56 2.16 -8.02
C ASP A 437 23.82 1.94 -6.53
N ASN A 438 25.10 1.94 -6.13
CA ASN A 438 25.46 2.08 -4.73
C ASN A 438 25.24 3.54 -4.29
N TYR A 439 23.97 3.93 -4.19
CA TYR A 439 23.55 5.29 -3.85
C TYR A 439 24.07 5.76 -2.48
N TRP A 440 24.59 4.88 -1.62
CA TRP A 440 25.27 5.30 -0.40
C TRP A 440 26.56 6.08 -0.65
N LEU A 441 27.12 6.01 -1.85
CA LEU A 441 28.30 6.77 -2.26
C LEU A 441 27.98 8.20 -2.70
N THR A 442 26.69 8.55 -2.86
CA THR A 442 26.29 9.93 -3.19
C THR A 442 26.18 10.82 -1.96
N THR A 443 26.27 12.13 -2.19
CA THR A 443 26.13 13.15 -1.13
C THR A 443 24.73 13.17 -0.52
N ASN A 444 23.71 12.85 -1.32
CA ASN A 444 22.33 12.74 -0.83
C ASN A 444 21.61 11.56 -1.51
N PRO A 445 21.58 10.39 -0.86
CA PRO A 445 20.87 9.20 -1.33
C PRO A 445 19.42 9.44 -1.76
N LEU A 446 18.70 10.37 -1.12
CA LEU A 446 17.28 10.63 -1.39
C LEU A 446 17.04 11.38 -2.71
N LEU A 447 18.10 11.79 -3.41
CA LEU A 447 18.01 12.45 -4.70
C LEU A 447 18.29 11.51 -5.88
N CYS A 448 18.60 10.24 -5.65
CA CYS A 448 18.76 9.28 -6.75
C CYS A 448 17.44 9.04 -7.48
N ARG A 449 17.55 8.64 -8.74
CA ARG A 449 16.42 8.40 -9.65
C ARG A 449 16.71 7.20 -10.52
N GLU A 450 15.67 6.50 -10.95
CA GLU A 450 15.87 5.41 -11.92
C GLU A 450 16.40 5.96 -13.25
N ASP A 451 17.15 5.15 -13.97
CA ASP A 451 17.42 5.37 -15.38
C ASP A 451 16.12 5.30 -16.20
N ARG A 452 16.18 5.79 -17.44
CA ARG A 452 14.97 5.97 -18.23
C ARG A 452 14.32 4.64 -18.58
N LEU A 453 15.12 3.60 -18.77
CA LEU A 453 14.65 2.27 -19.14
C LEU A 453 14.00 1.59 -17.95
N ASP A 454 14.62 1.63 -16.77
CA ASP A 454 14.07 1.06 -15.55
C ASP A 454 12.77 1.73 -15.15
N TYR A 455 12.71 3.07 -15.21
CA TYR A 455 11.48 3.81 -14.95
C TYR A 455 10.32 3.35 -15.86
N ASP A 456 10.55 3.31 -17.18
CA ASP A 456 9.50 2.94 -18.14
C ASP A 456 9.12 1.45 -18.00
N PHE A 457 10.09 0.55 -17.80
CA PHE A 457 9.85 -0.88 -17.59
C PHE A 457 9.07 -1.15 -16.30
N MET A 458 9.49 -0.58 -15.16
CA MET A 458 8.81 -0.72 -13.88
C MET A 458 7.39 -0.18 -13.96
N ARG A 459 7.20 1.01 -14.52
CA ARG A 459 5.86 1.61 -14.67
C ARG A 459 4.95 0.72 -15.50
N ASP A 460 5.39 0.24 -16.66
CA ASP A 460 4.57 -0.61 -17.52
C ASP A 460 4.22 -1.95 -16.85
N ARG A 461 5.17 -2.52 -16.10
CA ARG A 461 4.97 -3.76 -15.33
C ARG A 461 3.98 -3.58 -14.20
N ILE A 462 4.14 -2.52 -13.40
CA ILE A 462 3.23 -2.16 -12.31
C ILE A 462 1.85 -1.86 -12.88
N TYR A 463 1.76 -1.13 -14.00
CA TYR A 463 0.50 -0.86 -14.68
C TYR A 463 -0.20 -2.16 -15.10
N ALA A 464 0.51 -3.10 -15.73
CA ALA A 464 -0.06 -4.39 -16.13
C ALA A 464 -0.66 -5.17 -14.96
N LYS A 465 0.00 -5.16 -13.79
CA LYS A 465 -0.53 -5.80 -12.57
C LYS A 465 -1.65 -4.97 -11.92
N ALA A 466 -1.53 -3.65 -11.90
CA ALA A 466 -2.51 -2.74 -11.30
C ALA A 466 -3.77 -2.55 -12.16
N SER A 467 -3.76 -2.91 -13.44
CA SER A 467 -4.92 -2.82 -14.34
C SER A 467 -5.71 -4.12 -14.47
N ARG A 468 -5.19 -5.23 -13.94
CA ARG A 468 -5.83 -6.56 -14.05
C ARG A 468 -7.19 -6.67 -13.35
#